data_AF-A0A356G6X0-F1
#
_entry.id   AF-A0A356G6X0-F1
#
_cell.length_a   1.000
_cell.length_b   1.000
_cell.length_c   1.000
_cell.angle_alpha   90.00
_cell.angle_beta   90.00
_cell.angle_gamma   90.00
#
_symmetry.space_group_name_H-M   'P 1'
#
loop_
_entity.id
_entity.type
_entity.pdbx_description
1 polymer ?
#
loop_
_entity_poly.entity_id
_entity_poly.type
_entity_poly.pdbx_seq_one_letter_code
_entity_poly.pdbx_strand_id
1 'polypeptide(L)' 'MRDGEGRLVEYLRLSVTDRCNCRCTYCMPAGGVPML' A
#
# COMPACT_ATOMS: atom_id res chain seq x y z
N MET A 1 -16.21 -3.24 -14.34
CA MET A 1 -15.03 -3.87 -14.99
C MET A 1 -14.68 -5.13 -14.21
N ARG A 2 -14.35 -6.24 -14.87
CA ARG A 2 -13.94 -7.50 -14.22
C ARG A 2 -12.49 -7.82 -14.58
N ASP A 3 -11.73 -8.40 -13.66
CA ASP A 3 -10.36 -8.86 -13.92
C ASP A 3 -10.32 -10.18 -14.70
N GLY A 4 -9.12 -10.73 -14.96
CA GLY A 4 -8.95 -11.99 -15.69
C GLY A 4 -9.58 -13.22 -15.02
N GLU A 5 -9.79 -13.16 -13.70
CA GLU A 5 -10.44 -14.20 -12.90
C GLU A 5 -11.94 -13.90 -12.68
N GLY A 6 -12.50 -12.89 -13.36
CA GLY A 6 -13.91 -12.55 -13.31
C GLY A 6 -14.36 -11.78 -12.07
N ARG A 7 -13.46 -11.34 -11.18
CA ARG A 7 -13.80 -10.58 -9.98
C ARG A 7 -14.18 -9.14 -10.33
N LEU A 8 -15.21 -8.59 -9.69
CA LEU A 8 -15.66 -7.22 -9.94
C LEU A 8 -14.68 -6.22 -9.29
N VAL A 9 -14.23 -5.21 -10.04
CA VAL A 9 -13.45 -4.10 -9.49
C VAL A 9 -14.43 -3.08 -8.91
N GLU A 10 -14.51 -3.01 -7.57
CA GLU A 10 -15.50 -2.18 -6.86
C GLU A 10 -14.93 -0.87 -6.30
N TYR A 11 -13.64 -0.83 -5.95
CA TYR A 11 -13.01 0.34 -5.36
C TYR A 11 -11.56 0.51 -5.82
N LEU A 12 -11.07 1.76 -5.74
CA LEU A 12 -9.69 2.12 -6.02
C LEU A 12 -9.04 2.71 -4.77
N ARG A 13 -7.93 2.12 -4.32
CA ARG A 13 -7.08 2.66 -3.27
C ARG A 13 -5.93 3.45 -3.90
N LEU A 14 -5.89 4.75 -3.66
CA LEU A 14 -4.82 5.65 -4.09
C LEU A 14 -3.99 6.08 -2.88
N SER A 15 -2.70 5.72 -2.87
CA SER A 15 -1.73 6.22 -1.90
C SER A 15 -1.14 7.53 -2.42
N VAL A 16 -1.39 8.64 -1.74
CA VAL A 16 -0.92 9.97 -2.15
C VAL A 16 0.55 10.18 -1.80
N THR A 17 0.96 9.64 -0.66
CA THR A 17 2.36 9.69 -0.20
C THR A 17 2.73 8.42 0.52
N ASP A 18 3.99 8.07 0.40
CA ASP A 18 4.73 7.07 1.15
C ASP A 18 5.30 7.61 2.47
N ARG A 19 5.28 8.93 2.69
CA ARG A 19 5.80 9.55 3.91
C ARG A 19 4.82 9.42 5.07
N CYS A 20 5.33 8.95 6.20
CA CYS A 20 4.61 8.87 7.47
C CYS A 20 5.43 9.51 8.59
N ASN A 21 4.77 10.21 9.50
CA ASN A 21 5.39 10.77 10.70
C ASN A 21 5.62 9.73 11.81
N CYS A 22 5.02 8.54 11.67
CA CYS A 22 5.19 7.42 12.60
C CYS A 22 6.24 6.42 12.10
N ARG A 23 6.87 5.72 13.04
CA ARG A 23 7.82 4.61 12.77
C ARG A 23 7.31 3.30 13.38
N CYS A 24 6.15 2.85 12.92
CA CYS A 24 5.51 1.65 13.43
C CYS A 24 6.35 0.40 13.13
N THR A 25 6.61 -0.44 14.13
CA THR A 25 7.45 -1.64 14.01
C THR A 25 6.95 -2.66 12.98
N TYR A 26 5.63 -2.69 12.71
CA TYR A 26 5.00 -3.63 11.77
C TYR A 26 4.71 -3.03 10.38
N CYS A 27 4.87 -1.72 10.20
CA CYS A 27 4.51 -1.03 8.95
C CYS A 27 5.72 -0.31 8.35
N MET A 28 6.37 0.57 9.12
CA MET A 28 7.55 1.31 8.70
C MET A 28 8.55 1.38 9.87
N PRO A 29 9.43 0.37 10.01
CA PRO A 29 10.41 0.36 11.09
C PRO A 29 11.42 1.50 10.94
N ALA A 30 12.17 1.78 12.01
CA ALA A 30 13.12 2.90 12.04
C ALA A 30 14.21 2.82 10.95
N GLY A 31 14.58 1.60 10.53
CA GLY A 31 15.51 1.37 9.42
C GLY A 31 14.93 1.65 8.03
N GLY A 32 13.67 2.07 7.93
CA GLY A 32 12.97 2.26 6.67
C GLY A 32 12.45 0.95 6.07
N VAL A 33 11.83 1.06 4.90
CA VAL A 33 11.38 -0.08 4.10
C VAL A 33 12.39 -0.28 2.97
N PRO A 34 12.87 -1.51 2.70
CA PRO A 34 13.75 -1.74 1.56
C PRO A 34 13.09 -1.25 0.26
N MET A 35 13.89 -0.63 -0.62
CA MET A 35 13.41 -0.38 -1.99
C MET A 35 13.30 -1.75 -2.69
N LEU A 36 12.12 -2.03 -3.24
CA LEU A 36 11.85 -3.22 -4.06
C LEU A 36 12.45 -3.07 -5.46
#